data_AF-A0AAV8GAJ6-F1
#
_entry.id   AF-A0AAV8GAJ6-F1
#
_cell.length_a   1.000
_cell.length_b   1.000
_cell.length_c   1.000
_cell.angle_alpha   90.00
_cell.angle_beta   90.00
_cell.angle_gamma   90.00
#
_symmetry.space_group_name_H-M   'P 1'
#
loop_
_entity.id
_entity.type
_entity.pdbx_description
1 polymer ?
#
loop_
_entity_poly.entity_id
_entity_poly.type
_entity_poly.pdbx_seq_one_letter_code
_entity_poly.pdbx_strand_id
1 'polypeptide(L)'
;MADDSLHILVFPWLAFGHMLPFLELSKSLAKRGHRITYVSTPRNIQRLRQFQPNLSPLIQFLSIPLPSVEYLPETAESTGDIPPEKVQYLKKAFDGLEAPVSAFFKSACADKSSRPDWVIMDFAHHWIPKIAEEYHVPCTFFSVLKATSLVFLGPCSELLGGYRTSAEDYTVPPKWVPFPSNVAFRLHEARVLLSDSGENASGVTDLERVASVINGSKFACVRSCHNLESKWLSLLSKLYEKEVMPVGFLPPSIDQSQSERSSKAVGELDVIDWLDRQPAKSVIYIAFGSEATLSIQLFQELALGIEMSKVRFLWAFRKPAGISDDTTILPEGFEDRTKDIGVVTAWVPQMRVLAHPSLGGFLTHCGFSSVVENFQFGHPLVMLPIFIDQGLHTRILEEREVGVAIPRDEETGNFSREEVARVVRFVMVEDEGKVIRHNAKQLKKVFTDHVSHEKHIDEFVEKLKKFKLDG
;
A
#
# COMPACT_ATOMS: atom_id res chain seq x y z
N MET A 1 18.39 13.31 -33.54
CA MET A 1 18.36 12.50 -32.31
C MET A 1 17.00 11.82 -32.30
N ALA A 2 16.94 10.50 -32.38
CA ALA A 2 15.68 9.78 -32.36
C ALA A 2 14.94 10.08 -31.05
N ASP A 3 13.62 10.21 -31.11
CA ASP A 3 12.78 10.53 -29.96
C ASP A 3 12.83 9.36 -28.95
N ASP A 4 13.64 9.54 -27.90
CA ASP A 4 13.87 8.58 -26.81
C ASP A 4 12.70 8.60 -25.79
N SER A 5 11.63 9.34 -26.11
CA SER A 5 10.41 9.35 -25.33
C SER A 5 9.63 8.03 -25.53
N LEU A 6 8.99 7.60 -24.43
CA LEU A 6 8.11 6.44 -24.41
C LEU A 6 6.70 6.93 -24.11
N HIS A 7 5.70 6.36 -24.78
CA HIS A 7 4.30 6.46 -24.37
C HIS A 7 3.91 5.25 -23.53
N ILE A 8 3.61 5.48 -22.25
CA ILE A 8 3.35 4.42 -21.28
C ILE A 8 1.92 4.55 -20.75
N LEU A 9 1.13 3.47 -20.88
CA LEU A 9 -0.16 3.35 -20.20
C LEU A 9 0.05 2.82 -18.78
N VAL A 10 -0.65 3.39 -17.82
CA VAL A 10 -0.53 3.04 -16.40
C VAL A 10 -1.90 2.70 -15.83
N PHE A 11 -2.02 1.46 -15.33
CA PHE A 11 -3.26 0.82 -14.91
C PHE A 11 -3.17 0.36 -13.44
N PRO A 12 -3.54 1.22 -12.47
CA PRO A 12 -3.59 0.91 -11.05
C PRO A 12 -4.89 0.21 -10.62
N TRP A 13 -4.87 -0.61 -9.57
CA TRP A 13 -6.10 -1.05 -8.92
C TRP A 13 -6.80 0.13 -8.22
N LEU A 14 -8.13 0.07 -8.11
CA LEU A 14 -8.99 1.15 -7.57
C LEU A 14 -8.98 1.24 -6.03
N ALA A 15 -7.77 1.25 -5.46
CA ALA A 15 -7.52 1.52 -4.05
C ALA A 15 -6.43 2.61 -3.94
N PHE A 16 -6.54 3.52 -2.98
CA PHE A 16 -5.56 4.62 -2.88
C PHE A 16 -4.15 4.13 -2.53
N GLY A 17 -4.04 3.01 -1.82
CA GLY A 17 -2.78 2.32 -1.59
C GLY A 17 -2.09 1.83 -2.87
N HIS A 18 -2.82 1.70 -3.97
CA HIS A 18 -2.33 1.30 -5.29
C HIS A 18 -2.17 2.51 -6.23
N MET A 19 -3.20 3.36 -6.30
CA MET A 19 -3.19 4.54 -7.18
C MET A 19 -2.07 5.53 -6.84
N LEU A 20 -1.82 5.81 -5.56
CA LEU A 20 -0.80 6.80 -5.19
C LEU A 20 0.62 6.34 -5.59
N PRO A 21 1.08 5.11 -5.29
CA PRO A 21 2.38 4.64 -5.76
C PRO A 21 2.53 4.58 -7.28
N PHE A 22 1.47 4.18 -8.01
CA PHE A 22 1.46 4.22 -9.47
C PHE A 22 1.60 5.65 -10.01
N LEU A 23 1.01 6.64 -9.32
CA LEU A 23 1.15 8.04 -9.67
C LEU A 23 2.57 8.56 -9.38
N GLU A 24 3.20 8.14 -8.28
CA GLU A 24 4.61 8.47 -7.99
C GLU A 24 5.57 7.86 -9.01
N LEU A 25 5.33 6.62 -9.46
CA LEU A 25 6.08 6.02 -10.56
C LEU A 25 5.89 6.84 -11.85
N SER A 26 4.65 7.22 -12.16
CA SER A 26 4.30 8.04 -13.33
C SER A 26 5.03 9.39 -13.33
N LYS A 27 5.12 10.06 -12.17
CA LYS A 27 5.90 11.30 -12.00
C LYS A 27 7.39 11.08 -12.24
N SER A 28 7.92 9.97 -11.73
CA SER A 28 9.34 9.63 -11.87
C SER A 28 9.73 9.35 -13.33
N LEU A 29 8.82 8.71 -14.08
CA LEU A 29 8.97 8.49 -15.53
C LEU A 29 8.78 9.78 -16.34
N ALA A 30 7.80 10.61 -15.98
CA ALA A 30 7.58 11.90 -16.64
C ALA A 30 8.75 12.87 -16.44
N LYS A 31 9.40 12.86 -15.26
CA LYS A 31 10.65 13.61 -15.02
C LYS A 31 11.78 13.23 -15.97
N ARG A 32 11.75 12.01 -16.53
CA ARG A 32 12.71 11.47 -17.51
C ARG A 32 12.28 11.69 -18.96
N GLY A 33 11.21 12.46 -19.19
CA GLY A 33 10.76 12.84 -20.53
C GLY A 33 9.78 11.86 -21.19
N HIS A 34 9.25 10.88 -20.45
CA HIS A 34 8.28 9.92 -20.97
C HIS A 34 6.84 10.44 -20.82
N ARG A 35 6.00 10.16 -21.83
CA ARG A 35 4.58 10.49 -21.83
C ARG A 35 3.78 9.39 -21.16
N ILE A 36 2.96 9.76 -20.17
CA ILE A 36 2.18 8.83 -19.37
C ILE A 36 0.69 9.05 -19.63
N THR A 37 -0.03 7.97 -19.91
CA THR A 37 -1.49 7.94 -19.84
C THR A 37 -1.90 7.14 -18.61
N TYR A 38 -2.30 7.86 -17.57
CA TYR A 38 -2.75 7.30 -16.30
C TYR A 38 -4.25 6.99 -16.37
N VAL A 39 -4.61 5.71 -16.34
CA VAL A 39 -5.99 5.26 -16.52
C VAL A 39 -6.67 5.07 -15.18
N SER A 40 -7.83 5.69 -14.98
CA SER A 40 -8.65 5.49 -13.79
C SER A 40 -10.08 5.96 -14.05
N THR A 41 -10.92 5.92 -13.02
CA THR A 41 -12.33 6.28 -13.07
C THR A 41 -12.53 7.78 -12.80
N PRO A 42 -13.65 8.39 -13.23
CA PRO A 42 -13.85 9.85 -13.18
C PRO A 42 -13.65 10.48 -11.79
N ARG A 43 -14.27 9.92 -10.74
CA ARG A 43 -14.20 10.44 -9.36
C ARG A 43 -12.82 10.21 -8.75
N ASN A 44 -12.16 9.09 -9.07
CA ASN A 44 -10.79 8.86 -8.62
C ASN A 44 -9.80 9.83 -9.28
N ILE A 45 -9.93 10.12 -10.57
CA ILE A 45 -9.12 11.15 -11.25
C ILE A 45 -9.34 12.51 -10.59
N GLN A 46 -10.60 12.86 -10.28
CA GLN A 46 -10.90 14.10 -9.58
C GLN A 46 -10.14 14.15 -8.26
N ARG A 47 -10.24 13.12 -7.40
CA ARG A 47 -9.54 13.01 -6.11
C ARG A 47 -8.02 13.10 -6.27
N LEU A 48 -7.43 12.36 -7.20
CA LEU A 48 -5.98 12.38 -7.47
C LEU A 48 -5.49 13.78 -7.86
N ARG A 49 -6.25 14.51 -8.68
CA ARG A 49 -5.95 15.91 -9.03
C ARG A 49 -6.05 16.85 -7.83
N GLN A 50 -6.93 16.58 -6.86
CA GLN A 50 -7.01 17.38 -5.63
C GLN A 50 -5.75 17.24 -4.78
N PHE A 51 -5.17 16.03 -4.73
CA PHE A 51 -3.93 15.76 -4.03
C PHE A 51 -2.69 16.26 -4.79
N GLN A 52 -2.78 16.47 -6.10
CA GLN A 52 -1.64 16.76 -6.97
C GLN A 52 -2.00 17.80 -8.05
N PRO A 53 -2.11 19.10 -7.70
CA PRO A 53 -2.53 20.13 -8.64
C PRO A 53 -1.49 20.44 -9.72
N ASN A 54 -0.20 20.23 -9.42
CA ASN A 54 0.93 20.62 -10.28
C ASN A 54 1.58 19.38 -10.93
N LEU A 55 0.81 18.58 -11.65
CA LEU A 55 1.34 17.44 -12.40
C LEU A 55 2.06 17.89 -13.68
N SER A 56 3.10 17.16 -14.06
CA SER A 56 3.80 17.35 -15.33
C SER A 56 2.82 17.28 -16.51
N PRO A 57 2.96 18.13 -17.55
CA PRO A 57 2.12 18.06 -18.76
C PRO A 57 2.30 16.74 -19.53
N LEU A 58 3.35 15.98 -19.24
CA LEU A 58 3.58 14.64 -19.79
C LEU A 58 2.67 13.58 -19.18
N ILE A 59 1.94 13.88 -18.08
CA ILE A 59 1.00 12.96 -17.45
C ILE A 59 -0.42 13.37 -17.82
N GLN A 60 -1.11 12.52 -18.56
CA GLN A 60 -2.49 12.71 -18.97
C GLN A 60 -3.37 11.64 -18.31
N PHE A 61 -4.51 12.05 -17.77
CA PHE A 61 -5.49 11.12 -17.22
C PHE A 61 -6.45 10.66 -18.31
N LEU A 62 -6.62 9.34 -18.43
CA LEU A 62 -7.69 8.74 -19.22
C LEU A 62 -8.80 8.27 -18.28
N SER A 63 -9.98 8.87 -18.44
CA SER A 63 -11.15 8.58 -17.63
C SER A 63 -11.99 7.49 -18.27
N ILE A 64 -12.16 6.35 -17.59
CA ILE A 64 -13.04 5.26 -18.02
C ILE A 64 -14.08 5.01 -16.92
N PRO A 65 -15.37 5.28 -17.16
CA PRO A 65 -16.43 5.03 -16.18
C PRO A 65 -16.59 3.55 -15.87
N LEU A 66 -16.83 3.22 -14.60
CA LEU A 66 -17.21 1.85 -14.22
C LEU A 66 -18.63 1.54 -14.75
N PRO A 67 -18.86 0.31 -15.24
CA PRO A 67 -20.21 -0.16 -15.52
C PRO A 67 -21.00 -0.32 -14.22
N SER A 68 -22.32 -0.13 -14.31
CA SER A 68 -23.22 -0.37 -13.20
C SER A 68 -23.27 -1.87 -12.87
N VAL A 69 -23.16 -2.21 -11.60
CA VAL A 69 -23.23 -3.58 -11.09
C VAL A 69 -24.16 -3.60 -9.87
N GLU A 70 -25.02 -4.62 -9.79
CA GLU A 70 -25.90 -4.82 -8.64
C GLU A 70 -25.09 -4.86 -7.33
N TYR A 71 -25.62 -4.27 -6.26
CA TYR A 71 -25.00 -4.14 -4.93
C TYR A 71 -23.79 -3.19 -4.83
N LEU A 72 -23.34 -2.58 -5.93
CA LEU A 72 -22.34 -1.51 -5.93
C LEU A 72 -23.03 -0.14 -6.01
N PRO A 73 -22.84 0.77 -5.04
CA PRO A 73 -23.38 2.13 -5.13
C PRO A 73 -22.85 2.87 -6.37
N GLU A 74 -23.70 3.65 -7.07
CA GLU A 74 -23.28 4.40 -8.27
C GLU A 74 -22.12 5.36 -8.03
N THR A 75 -21.94 5.82 -6.79
CA THR A 75 -20.87 6.74 -6.42
C THR A 75 -19.58 6.02 -6.00
N ALA A 76 -19.60 4.70 -5.87
CA ALA A 76 -18.45 3.91 -5.44
C ALA A 76 -17.51 3.64 -6.60
N GLU A 77 -16.33 4.23 -6.55
CA GLU A 77 -15.29 4.03 -7.55
C GLU A 77 -13.97 3.52 -6.94
N SER A 78 -13.89 3.39 -5.63
CA SER A 78 -12.71 2.87 -4.94
C SER A 78 -13.08 1.98 -3.75
N THR A 79 -12.13 1.16 -3.30
CA THR A 79 -12.30 0.32 -2.10
C THR A 79 -12.65 1.16 -0.86
N GLY A 80 -12.12 2.38 -0.75
CA GLY A 80 -12.47 3.31 0.34
C GLY A 80 -13.89 3.90 0.30
N ASP A 81 -14.67 3.66 -0.76
CA ASP A 81 -16.07 4.10 -0.87
C ASP A 81 -17.07 3.07 -0.33
N ILE A 82 -16.61 1.84 -0.03
CA ILE A 82 -17.48 0.71 0.28
C ILE A 82 -16.93 -0.13 1.44
N PRO A 83 -17.81 -0.85 2.16
CA PRO A 83 -17.38 -1.86 3.12
C PRO A 83 -16.59 -3.02 2.45
N PRO A 84 -15.68 -3.70 3.20
CA PRO A 84 -14.86 -4.79 2.67
C PRO A 84 -15.64 -5.90 1.94
N GLU A 85 -16.80 -6.30 2.48
CA GLU A 85 -17.63 -7.36 1.90
C GLU A 85 -18.22 -7.02 0.53
N LYS A 86 -18.23 -5.73 0.15
CA LYS A 86 -18.70 -5.25 -1.14
C LYS A 86 -17.60 -5.08 -2.18
N VAL A 87 -16.32 -5.25 -1.81
CA VAL A 87 -15.18 -5.12 -2.74
C VAL A 87 -15.29 -6.10 -3.92
N GLN A 88 -15.91 -7.26 -3.72
CA GLN A 88 -16.21 -8.21 -4.81
C GLN A 88 -17.06 -7.61 -5.94
N TYR A 89 -18.01 -6.73 -5.64
CA TYR A 89 -18.84 -6.07 -6.66
C TYR A 89 -18.08 -4.98 -7.39
N LEU A 90 -17.14 -4.31 -6.70
CA LEU A 90 -16.19 -3.39 -7.35
C LEU A 90 -15.28 -4.13 -8.32
N LYS A 91 -14.77 -5.31 -7.96
CA LYS A 91 -13.99 -6.18 -8.88
C LYS A 91 -14.82 -6.61 -10.09
N LYS A 92 -16.08 -7.01 -9.89
CA LYS A 92 -17.01 -7.33 -10.99
C LYS A 92 -17.23 -6.15 -11.93
N ALA A 93 -17.43 -4.94 -11.39
CA ALA A 93 -17.54 -3.73 -12.21
C ALA A 93 -16.23 -3.44 -12.96
N PHE A 94 -15.09 -3.63 -12.28
CA PHE A 94 -13.76 -3.44 -12.86
C PHE A 94 -13.48 -4.37 -14.04
N ASP A 95 -13.93 -5.63 -13.98
CA ASP A 95 -13.78 -6.55 -15.10
C ASP A 95 -14.63 -6.18 -16.31
N GLY A 96 -15.77 -5.55 -16.07
CA GLY A 96 -16.57 -4.95 -17.14
C GLY A 96 -15.85 -3.81 -17.87
N LEU A 97 -14.67 -3.36 -17.41
CA LEU A 97 -13.80 -2.44 -18.16
C LEU A 97 -13.04 -3.10 -19.31
N GLU A 98 -13.06 -4.43 -19.44
CA GLU A 98 -12.39 -5.14 -20.55
C GLU A 98 -12.84 -4.61 -21.92
N ALA A 99 -14.16 -4.49 -22.15
CA ALA A 99 -14.72 -4.02 -23.40
C ALA A 99 -14.33 -2.57 -23.76
N PRO A 100 -14.53 -1.55 -22.88
CA PRO A 100 -14.11 -0.19 -23.19
C PRO A 100 -12.59 -0.04 -23.33
N VAL A 101 -11.79 -0.83 -22.59
CA VAL A 101 -10.33 -0.79 -22.75
C VAL A 101 -9.90 -1.46 -24.06
N SER A 102 -10.51 -2.57 -24.47
CA SER A 102 -10.27 -3.16 -25.80
C SER A 102 -10.57 -2.16 -26.93
N ALA A 103 -11.70 -1.44 -26.84
CA ALA A 103 -12.04 -0.38 -27.79
C ALA A 103 -11.01 0.78 -27.78
N PHE A 104 -10.50 1.14 -26.60
CA PHE A 104 -9.41 2.11 -26.49
C PHE A 104 -8.12 1.64 -27.17
N PHE A 105 -7.68 0.39 -26.94
CA PHE A 105 -6.49 -0.16 -27.60
C PHE A 105 -6.64 -0.18 -29.11
N LYS A 106 -7.80 -0.59 -29.63
CA LYS A 106 -8.12 -0.56 -31.05
C LYS A 106 -7.95 0.84 -31.66
N SER A 107 -8.41 1.86 -30.96
CA SER A 107 -8.29 3.26 -31.38
C SER A 107 -6.86 3.78 -31.26
N ALA A 108 -6.21 3.58 -30.11
CA ALA A 108 -4.87 4.07 -29.82
C ALA A 108 -3.80 3.43 -30.73
N CYS A 109 -4.00 2.18 -31.14
CA CYS A 109 -3.09 1.45 -32.02
C CYS A 109 -3.43 1.57 -33.51
N ALA A 110 -4.45 2.35 -33.88
CA ALA A 110 -4.83 2.56 -35.28
C ALA A 110 -3.80 3.38 -36.06
N ASP A 111 -3.11 4.31 -35.38
CA ASP A 111 -1.94 5.02 -35.92
C ASP A 111 -0.68 4.61 -35.13
N LYS A 112 0.41 4.40 -35.87
CA LYS A 112 1.73 4.11 -35.30
C LYS A 112 2.22 5.24 -34.40
N SER A 113 1.82 6.48 -34.67
CA SER A 113 2.25 7.66 -33.89
C SER A 113 1.58 7.77 -32.52
N SER A 114 0.38 7.21 -32.37
CA SER A 114 -0.40 7.20 -31.13
C SER A 114 -0.27 5.90 -30.33
N ARG A 115 0.28 4.84 -30.95
CA ARG A 115 0.42 3.53 -30.33
C ARG A 115 1.26 3.64 -29.05
N PRO A 116 0.78 3.14 -27.90
CA PRO A 116 1.58 3.05 -26.70
C PRO A 116 2.78 2.14 -26.89
N ASP A 117 3.90 2.50 -26.27
CA ASP A 117 5.11 1.68 -26.24
C ASP A 117 5.03 0.59 -25.15
N TRP A 118 4.32 0.87 -24.05
CA TRP A 118 4.27 -0.02 -22.89
C TRP A 118 2.96 0.10 -22.10
N VAL A 119 2.62 -1.00 -21.41
CA VAL A 119 1.58 -1.02 -20.37
C VAL A 119 2.18 -1.43 -19.03
N ILE A 120 1.99 -0.60 -18.00
CA ILE A 120 2.30 -0.92 -16.60
C ILE A 120 1.00 -1.28 -15.90
N MET A 121 0.90 -2.53 -15.41
CA MET A 121 -0.33 -3.08 -14.84
C MET A 121 -0.17 -3.41 -13.37
N ASP A 122 -1.24 -3.17 -12.61
CA ASP A 122 -1.46 -3.74 -11.29
C ASP A 122 -2.12 -5.13 -11.37
N PHE A 123 -2.25 -5.82 -10.23
CA PHE A 123 -2.70 -7.21 -10.15
C PHE A 123 -4.09 -7.45 -10.77
N ALA A 124 -5.02 -6.50 -10.63
CA ALA A 124 -6.43 -6.72 -10.95
C ALA A 124 -6.71 -6.87 -12.46
N HIS A 125 -5.79 -6.43 -13.32
CA HIS A 125 -5.96 -6.26 -14.77
C HIS A 125 -5.71 -7.53 -15.58
N HIS A 126 -6.29 -8.65 -15.15
CA HIS A 126 -6.02 -9.96 -15.73
C HIS A 126 -6.35 -10.09 -17.23
N TRP A 127 -7.22 -9.23 -17.76
CA TRP A 127 -7.62 -9.17 -19.17
C TRP A 127 -6.70 -8.31 -20.05
N ILE A 128 -5.92 -7.37 -19.48
CA ILE A 128 -5.04 -6.48 -20.26
C ILE A 128 -3.98 -7.24 -21.06
N PRO A 129 -3.27 -8.24 -20.52
CA PRO A 129 -2.20 -8.88 -21.27
C PRO A 129 -2.65 -9.44 -22.63
N LYS A 130 -3.83 -10.06 -22.67
CA LYS A 130 -4.42 -10.60 -23.89
C LYS A 130 -4.77 -9.51 -24.89
N ILE A 131 -5.36 -8.40 -24.43
CA ILE A 131 -5.66 -7.24 -25.29
C ILE A 131 -4.37 -6.65 -25.85
N ALA A 132 -3.37 -6.40 -25.00
CA ALA A 132 -2.13 -5.77 -25.41
C ALA A 132 -1.32 -6.63 -26.40
N GLU A 133 -1.37 -7.97 -26.26
CA GLU A 133 -0.77 -8.91 -27.20
C GLU A 133 -1.36 -8.81 -28.61
N GLU A 134 -2.69 -8.63 -28.75
CA GLU A 134 -3.37 -8.45 -30.05
C GLU A 134 -2.80 -7.26 -30.84
N TYR A 135 -2.33 -6.23 -30.14
CA TYR A 135 -1.77 -5.00 -30.74
C TYR A 135 -0.24 -4.92 -30.65
N HIS A 136 0.42 -6.00 -30.23
CA HIS A 136 1.87 -6.08 -30.03
C HIS A 136 2.42 -4.98 -29.12
N VAL A 137 1.69 -4.65 -28.05
CA VAL A 137 2.15 -3.72 -27.00
C VAL A 137 2.63 -4.55 -25.81
N PRO A 138 3.90 -4.44 -25.38
CA PRO A 138 4.42 -5.20 -24.27
C PRO A 138 3.88 -4.69 -22.91
N CYS A 139 3.73 -5.61 -21.97
CA CYS A 139 3.27 -5.33 -20.61
C CYS A 139 4.34 -5.61 -19.55
N THR A 140 4.31 -4.86 -18.45
CA THR A 140 5.05 -5.14 -17.22
C THR A 140 4.13 -5.07 -16.01
N PHE A 141 4.31 -6.01 -15.09
CA PHE A 141 3.61 -6.00 -13.80
C PHE A 141 4.36 -5.08 -12.84
N PHE A 142 3.66 -4.11 -12.23
CA PHE A 142 4.20 -3.33 -11.14
C PHE A 142 3.44 -3.67 -9.86
N SER A 143 4.15 -4.26 -8.89
CA SER A 143 3.58 -4.60 -7.60
C SER A 143 3.89 -3.53 -6.55
N VAL A 144 2.82 -3.05 -5.90
CA VAL A 144 2.92 -2.27 -4.67
C VAL A 144 3.13 -3.14 -3.42
N LEU A 145 2.92 -4.46 -3.54
CA LEU A 145 3.29 -5.44 -2.52
C LEU A 145 4.80 -5.63 -2.51
N LYS A 146 5.33 -6.09 -1.37
CA LYS A 146 6.76 -6.35 -1.21
C LYS A 146 7.19 -7.63 -1.93
N ALA A 147 8.47 -7.73 -2.28
CA ALA A 147 9.03 -8.92 -2.91
C ALA A 147 8.85 -10.16 -2.02
N THR A 148 8.98 -9.99 -0.70
CA THR A 148 8.73 -11.07 0.25
C THR A 148 7.28 -11.55 0.22
N SER A 149 6.29 -10.66 0.14
CA SER A 149 4.87 -11.04 0.08
C SER A 149 4.56 -11.81 -1.20
N LEU A 150 5.12 -11.37 -2.34
CA LEU A 150 4.98 -12.08 -3.62
C LEU A 150 5.68 -13.44 -3.63
N VAL A 151 6.88 -13.56 -3.05
CA VAL A 151 7.53 -14.86 -2.83
C VAL A 151 6.67 -15.73 -1.95
N PHE A 152 6.05 -15.18 -0.90
CA PHE A 152 5.21 -15.95 0.00
C PHE A 152 3.94 -16.48 -0.70
N LEU A 153 3.38 -15.74 -1.66
CA LEU A 153 2.28 -16.22 -2.52
C LEU A 153 2.75 -17.34 -3.49
N GLY A 154 3.97 -17.25 -3.98
CA GLY A 154 4.62 -18.33 -4.74
C GLY A 154 4.58 -18.15 -6.26
N PRO A 155 5.03 -19.17 -7.01
CA PRO A 155 5.06 -19.14 -8.48
C PRO A 155 3.63 -19.20 -9.05
N CYS A 156 3.45 -18.85 -10.32
CA CYS A 156 2.13 -18.87 -10.98
C CYS A 156 1.43 -20.25 -10.90
N SER A 157 2.20 -21.35 -10.88
CA SER A 157 1.64 -22.70 -10.69
C SER A 157 1.01 -22.91 -9.32
N GLU A 158 1.50 -22.22 -8.28
CA GLU A 158 0.90 -22.26 -6.95
C GLU A 158 -0.37 -21.40 -6.90
N LEU A 159 -0.35 -20.23 -7.54
CA LEU A 159 -1.50 -19.32 -7.59
C LEU A 159 -2.72 -19.91 -8.32
N LEU A 160 -2.48 -20.85 -9.25
CA LEU A 160 -3.50 -21.47 -10.12
C LEU A 160 -3.92 -22.86 -9.63
N GLY A 161 -4.02 -23.07 -8.31
CA GLY A 161 -4.43 -24.34 -7.72
C GLY A 161 -3.26 -25.17 -7.16
N GLY A 162 -2.35 -24.49 -6.46
CA GLY A 162 -1.18 -25.06 -5.82
C GLY A 162 -1.47 -26.00 -4.64
N TYR A 163 -0.42 -26.29 -3.86
CA TYR A 163 -0.51 -27.29 -2.80
C TYR A 163 -1.09 -26.77 -1.48
N ARG A 164 -1.05 -25.45 -1.24
CA ARG A 164 -1.56 -24.86 0.01
C ARG A 164 -3.05 -24.61 -0.08
N THR A 165 -3.81 -25.33 0.74
CA THR A 165 -5.30 -25.33 0.68
C THR A 165 -5.96 -25.09 2.04
N SER A 166 -5.20 -25.19 3.13
CA SER A 166 -5.65 -24.98 4.51
C SER A 166 -4.97 -23.77 5.15
N ALA A 167 -5.53 -23.22 6.24
CA ALA A 167 -4.95 -22.03 6.89
C ALA A 167 -3.56 -22.34 7.46
N GLU A 168 -3.39 -23.57 7.96
CA GLU A 168 -2.16 -24.12 8.51
C GLU A 168 -1.02 -24.14 7.48
N ASP A 169 -1.33 -24.28 6.19
CA ASP A 169 -0.32 -24.23 5.13
C ASP A 169 0.33 -22.84 4.99
N TYR A 170 -0.34 -21.80 5.49
CA TYR A 170 0.11 -20.41 5.46
C TYR A 170 0.76 -19.97 6.79
N THR A 171 0.80 -20.82 7.82
CA THR A 171 1.45 -20.52 9.10
C THR A 171 2.92 -20.93 9.16
N VAL A 172 3.45 -21.42 8.04
CA VAL A 172 4.86 -21.79 7.89
C VAL A 172 5.48 -21.14 6.65
N PRO A 173 6.80 -20.89 6.65
CA PRO A 173 7.50 -20.45 5.45
C PRO A 173 7.29 -21.43 4.29
N PRO A 174 7.02 -20.96 3.06
CA PRO A 174 6.78 -21.86 1.94
C PRO A 174 8.02 -22.69 1.57
N LYS A 175 7.79 -23.90 1.02
CA LYS A 175 8.85 -24.87 0.71
C LYS A 175 9.92 -24.38 -0.28
N TRP A 176 9.60 -23.37 -1.08
CA TRP A 176 10.52 -22.77 -2.06
C TRP A 176 11.41 -21.68 -1.46
N VAL A 177 11.28 -21.35 -0.18
CA VAL A 177 12.17 -20.43 0.53
C VAL A 177 13.38 -21.23 1.06
N PRO A 178 14.58 -21.11 0.47
CA PRO A 178 15.71 -21.99 0.78
C PRO A 178 16.59 -21.47 1.92
N PHE A 179 16.15 -20.43 2.64
CA PHE A 179 16.92 -19.77 3.70
C PHE A 179 16.08 -19.61 4.97
N PRO A 180 16.70 -19.53 6.17
CA PRO A 180 15.99 -19.30 7.41
C PRO A 180 15.15 -18.01 7.33
N SER A 181 13.87 -18.12 7.65
CA SER A 181 12.88 -17.04 7.61
C SER A 181 11.74 -17.42 8.53
N ASN A 182 11.25 -16.47 9.33
CA ASN A 182 10.03 -16.64 10.13
C ASN A 182 8.82 -15.97 9.47
N VAL A 183 8.97 -15.52 8.22
CA VAL A 183 7.89 -14.90 7.46
C VAL A 183 6.82 -15.93 7.11
N ALA A 184 5.73 -15.88 7.87
CA ALA A 184 4.50 -16.60 7.67
C ALA A 184 3.34 -15.83 8.32
N PHE A 185 2.11 -16.21 7.98
CA PHE A 185 0.92 -15.67 8.64
C PHE A 185 0.74 -16.29 10.02
N ARG A 186 0.07 -15.56 10.91
CA ARG A 186 -0.58 -16.17 12.08
C ARG A 186 -1.83 -16.91 11.65
N LEU A 187 -2.32 -17.83 12.48
CA LEU A 187 -3.43 -18.71 12.07
C LEU A 187 -4.71 -17.91 11.76
N HIS A 188 -5.07 -16.92 12.59
CA HIS A 188 -6.19 -16.02 12.31
C HIS A 188 -5.99 -15.18 11.03
N GLU A 189 -4.77 -14.76 10.71
CA GLU A 189 -4.46 -14.02 9.47
C GLU A 189 -4.63 -14.93 8.25
N ALA A 190 -4.15 -16.17 8.33
CA ALA A 190 -4.28 -17.17 7.28
C ALA A 190 -5.74 -17.55 6.98
N ARG A 191 -6.59 -17.61 8.01
CA ARG A 191 -8.03 -17.85 7.85
C ARG A 191 -8.72 -16.71 7.09
N VAL A 192 -8.38 -15.46 7.40
CA VAL A 192 -8.88 -14.29 6.68
C VAL A 192 -8.39 -14.29 5.23
N LEU A 193 -7.11 -14.60 5.01
CA LEU A 193 -6.58 -14.75 3.65
C LEU A 193 -7.39 -15.77 2.84
N LEU A 194 -7.68 -16.94 3.40
CA LEU A 194 -8.44 -17.98 2.71
C LEU A 194 -9.90 -17.62 2.49
N SER A 195 -10.56 -16.96 3.45
CA SER A 195 -11.93 -16.48 3.24
C SER A 195 -12.02 -15.47 2.10
N ASP A 196 -10.98 -14.63 1.94
CA ASP A 196 -10.93 -13.59 0.92
C ASP A 196 -10.42 -14.09 -0.45
N SER A 197 -9.73 -15.25 -0.47
CA SER A 197 -9.12 -15.82 -1.68
C SER A 197 -10.07 -16.68 -2.52
N GLY A 198 -11.31 -16.91 -2.06
CA GLY A 198 -12.32 -17.66 -2.81
C GLY A 198 -12.81 -16.97 -4.08
N GLU A 199 -13.60 -17.69 -4.89
CA GLU A 199 -14.34 -17.09 -5.99
C GLU A 199 -15.23 -15.96 -5.46
N ASN A 200 -15.05 -14.77 -6.02
CA ASN A 200 -15.84 -13.60 -5.68
C ASN A 200 -16.89 -13.34 -6.76
N ALA A 201 -17.74 -12.32 -6.58
CA ALA A 201 -18.81 -11.98 -7.54
C ALA A 201 -18.38 -11.80 -9.02
N SER A 202 -17.09 -11.61 -9.31
CA SER A 202 -16.55 -11.55 -10.67
C SER A 202 -16.36 -12.91 -11.35
N GLY A 203 -16.26 -14.00 -10.58
CA GLY A 203 -15.85 -15.32 -11.10
C GLY A 203 -14.34 -15.46 -11.35
N VAL A 204 -13.52 -14.49 -10.94
CA VAL A 204 -12.04 -14.55 -11.02
C VAL A 204 -11.42 -14.17 -9.68
N THR A 205 -10.64 -15.08 -9.11
CA THR A 205 -9.95 -14.91 -7.82
C THR A 205 -8.78 -13.92 -7.93
N ASP A 206 -8.34 -13.36 -6.80
CA ASP A 206 -7.17 -12.46 -6.79
C ASP A 206 -5.87 -13.16 -7.19
N LEU A 207 -5.74 -14.45 -6.84
CA LEU A 207 -4.57 -15.26 -7.19
C LEU A 207 -4.51 -15.52 -8.71
N GLU A 208 -5.64 -15.82 -9.35
CA GLU A 208 -5.72 -15.95 -10.81
C GLU A 208 -5.39 -14.63 -11.52
N ARG A 209 -5.83 -13.50 -10.96
CA ARG A 209 -5.51 -12.18 -11.50
C ARG A 209 -4.01 -11.90 -11.47
N VAL A 210 -3.39 -12.13 -10.30
CA VAL A 210 -1.93 -12.00 -10.12
C VAL A 210 -1.18 -12.92 -11.10
N ALA A 211 -1.59 -14.18 -11.21
CA ALA A 211 -0.97 -15.14 -12.12
C ALA A 211 -1.06 -14.69 -13.60
N SER A 212 -2.23 -14.21 -14.02
CA SER A 212 -2.44 -13.71 -15.39
C SER A 212 -1.52 -12.53 -15.72
N VAL A 213 -1.44 -11.53 -14.82
CA VAL A 213 -0.59 -10.35 -15.08
C VAL A 213 0.89 -10.70 -15.07
N ILE A 214 1.35 -11.62 -14.21
CA ILE A 214 2.75 -12.06 -14.20
C ILE A 214 3.08 -12.80 -15.50
N ASN A 215 2.26 -13.78 -15.89
CA ASN A 215 2.46 -14.57 -17.11
C ASN A 215 2.52 -13.69 -18.35
N GLY A 216 1.57 -12.75 -18.44
CA GLY A 216 1.46 -11.78 -19.52
C GLY A 216 2.52 -10.68 -19.56
N SER A 217 3.36 -10.57 -18.55
CA SER A 217 4.39 -9.53 -18.47
C SER A 217 5.74 -9.97 -19.05
N LYS A 218 6.47 -9.05 -19.68
CA LYS A 218 7.85 -9.31 -20.15
C LYS A 218 8.85 -9.40 -19.00
N PHE A 219 8.63 -8.61 -17.96
CA PHE A 219 9.34 -8.63 -16.69
C PHE A 219 8.42 -8.05 -15.61
N ALA A 220 8.82 -8.12 -14.36
CA ALA A 220 8.05 -7.57 -13.24
C ALA A 220 8.87 -6.50 -12.50
N CYS A 221 8.15 -5.59 -11.87
CA CYS A 221 8.70 -4.51 -11.07
C CYS A 221 8.07 -4.52 -9.68
N VAL A 222 8.86 -4.23 -8.66
CA VAL A 222 8.41 -4.25 -7.27
C VAL A 222 8.82 -2.96 -6.58
N ARG A 223 7.91 -2.39 -5.80
CA ARG A 223 8.20 -1.24 -4.93
C ARG A 223 9.12 -1.68 -3.79
N SER A 224 10.43 -1.71 -4.05
CA SER A 224 11.45 -2.21 -3.12
C SER A 224 12.84 -1.73 -3.53
N CYS A 225 13.88 -2.15 -2.81
CA CYS A 225 15.28 -1.98 -3.19
C CYS A 225 16.13 -3.18 -2.78
N HIS A 226 17.28 -3.36 -3.42
CA HIS A 226 18.18 -4.48 -3.12
C HIS A 226 18.69 -4.48 -1.67
N ASN A 227 18.92 -3.30 -1.08
CA ASN A 227 19.37 -3.17 0.31
C ASN A 227 18.33 -3.70 1.32
N LEU A 228 17.05 -3.72 0.95
CA LEU A 228 15.96 -4.23 1.80
C LEU A 228 15.64 -5.70 1.49
N GLU A 229 15.59 -6.11 0.22
CA GLU A 229 14.99 -7.39 -0.17
C GLU A 229 15.83 -8.23 -1.15
N SER A 230 17.15 -8.05 -1.22
CA SER A 230 18.03 -8.74 -2.20
C SER A 230 17.77 -10.25 -2.36
N LYS A 231 17.70 -11.02 -1.26
CA LYS A 231 17.44 -12.47 -1.32
C LYS A 231 16.03 -12.79 -1.83
N TRP A 232 15.04 -11.99 -1.44
CA TRP A 232 13.64 -12.14 -1.85
C TRP A 232 13.44 -11.78 -3.31
N LEU A 233 14.03 -10.67 -3.80
CA LEU A 233 14.01 -10.27 -5.20
C LEU A 233 14.64 -11.33 -6.10
N SER A 234 15.81 -11.86 -5.69
CA SER A 234 16.50 -12.94 -6.40
C SER A 234 15.66 -14.22 -6.47
N LEU A 235 14.96 -14.58 -5.38
CA LEU A 235 14.07 -15.74 -5.35
C LEU A 235 12.82 -15.51 -6.19
N LEU A 236 12.23 -14.33 -6.11
CA LEU A 236 11.04 -13.96 -6.88
C LEU A 236 11.28 -14.06 -8.38
N SER A 237 12.44 -13.59 -8.84
CA SER A 237 12.85 -13.72 -10.24
C SER A 237 12.90 -15.18 -10.71
N LYS A 238 13.35 -16.10 -9.84
CA LYS A 238 13.33 -17.54 -10.15
C LYS A 238 11.92 -18.12 -10.17
N LEU A 239 11.07 -17.73 -9.21
CA LEU A 239 9.68 -18.24 -9.13
C LEU A 239 8.82 -17.78 -10.31
N TYR A 240 9.07 -16.58 -10.83
CA TYR A 240 8.33 -16.04 -11.96
C TYR A 240 8.97 -16.36 -13.31
N GLU A 241 10.16 -16.98 -13.30
CA GLU A 241 10.97 -17.25 -14.49
C GLU A 241 11.16 -16.00 -15.37
N LYS A 242 11.24 -14.84 -14.70
CA LYS A 242 11.25 -13.51 -15.31
C LYS A 242 12.17 -12.62 -14.49
N GLU A 243 12.73 -11.60 -15.12
CA GLU A 243 13.46 -10.57 -14.40
C GLU A 243 12.51 -9.79 -13.48
N VAL A 244 12.97 -9.51 -12.26
CA VAL A 244 12.23 -8.74 -11.26
C VAL A 244 13.09 -7.55 -10.84
N MET A 245 12.62 -6.35 -11.15
CA MET A 245 13.36 -5.12 -10.91
C MET A 245 12.77 -4.33 -9.72
N PRO A 246 13.57 -3.94 -8.72
CA PRO A 246 13.15 -2.95 -7.76
C PRO A 246 13.03 -1.57 -8.44
N VAL A 247 12.02 -0.78 -8.06
CA VAL A 247 11.83 0.61 -8.53
C VAL A 247 11.95 1.65 -7.40
N GLY A 248 12.64 1.28 -6.32
CA GLY A 248 12.69 2.09 -5.10
C GLY A 248 11.35 2.13 -4.36
N PHE A 249 11.27 3.02 -3.36
CA PHE A 249 10.08 3.11 -2.50
C PHE A 249 9.04 4.12 -2.95
N LEU A 250 9.34 4.97 -3.94
CA LEU A 250 8.39 5.96 -4.47
C LEU A 250 7.63 6.72 -3.35
N PRO A 251 8.32 7.35 -2.38
CA PRO A 251 7.64 8.07 -1.31
C PRO A 251 6.99 9.35 -1.86
N PRO A 252 5.86 9.79 -1.29
CA PRO A 252 5.31 11.11 -1.61
C PRO A 252 6.32 12.21 -1.21
N SER A 253 6.39 13.30 -1.97
CA SER A 253 7.29 14.41 -1.62
C SER A 253 6.71 15.27 -0.49
N ILE A 254 7.57 15.79 0.41
CA ILE A 254 7.16 16.66 1.51
C ILE A 254 6.48 17.95 1.01
N ASP A 255 6.98 18.56 -0.08
CA ASP A 255 6.39 19.80 -0.63
C ASP A 255 4.99 19.61 -1.21
N GLN A 256 4.62 18.40 -1.64
CA GLN A 256 3.26 18.09 -2.08
C GLN A 256 2.26 18.17 -0.92
N SER A 257 2.69 17.97 0.34
CA SER A 257 1.85 18.18 1.53
C SER A 257 1.63 19.65 1.89
N GLN A 258 2.44 20.58 1.37
CA GLN A 258 2.14 22.02 1.49
C GLN A 258 1.04 22.46 0.52
N SER A 259 0.82 21.69 -0.55
CA SER A 259 -0.28 21.88 -1.50
C SER A 259 -1.55 21.11 -1.13
N GLU A 260 -1.59 20.47 0.05
CA GLU A 260 -2.83 20.06 0.75
C GLU A 260 -3.62 21.32 1.10
N ARG A 261 -4.15 21.92 0.02
CA ARG A 261 -5.01 23.08 -0.15
C ARG A 261 -4.90 24.17 0.90
N SER A 262 -4.29 25.27 0.45
CA SER A 262 -4.58 26.72 0.55
C SER A 262 -5.90 27.25 1.17
N SER A 263 -6.58 26.50 2.01
CA SER A 263 -7.49 26.99 3.04
C SER A 263 -7.06 26.28 4.30
N LYS A 264 -6.33 26.99 5.18
CA LYS A 264 -6.04 26.56 6.55
C LYS A 264 -7.33 26.03 7.17
N ALA A 265 -7.57 24.73 7.10
CA ALA A 265 -8.69 24.13 7.79
C ALA A 265 -8.37 24.30 9.27
N VAL A 266 -9.32 24.86 10.02
CA VAL A 266 -9.12 25.26 11.43
C VAL A 266 -8.46 24.14 12.24
N GLY A 267 -8.80 22.86 11.97
CA GLY A 267 -8.21 21.70 12.64
C GLY A 267 -6.78 21.30 12.28
N GLU A 268 -6.19 21.75 11.15
CA GLU A 268 -4.80 21.42 10.80
C GLU A 268 -3.79 22.21 11.65
N LEU A 269 -4.08 23.50 11.87
CA LEU A 269 -3.29 24.35 12.76
C LEU A 269 -3.34 23.82 14.19
N ASP A 270 -4.52 23.41 14.65
CA ASP A 270 -4.72 22.91 16.02
C ASP A 270 -3.87 21.66 16.32
N VAL A 271 -3.73 20.73 15.37
CA VAL A 271 -2.94 19.50 15.57
C VAL A 271 -1.44 19.78 15.60
N ILE A 272 -0.93 20.61 14.69
CA ILE A 272 0.50 20.96 14.66
C ILE A 272 0.86 21.82 15.87
N ASP A 273 0.03 22.80 16.22
CA ASP A 273 0.23 23.63 17.41
C ASP A 273 0.20 22.80 18.70
N TRP A 274 -0.63 21.74 18.75
CA TRP A 274 -0.61 20.79 19.85
C TRP A 274 0.71 20.02 19.91
N LEU A 275 1.21 19.54 18.75
CA LEU A 275 2.49 18.82 18.67
C LEU A 275 3.69 19.70 19.07
N ASP A 276 3.69 20.99 18.70
CA ASP A 276 4.73 21.96 19.04
C ASP A 276 4.89 22.15 20.56
N ARG A 277 3.81 21.93 21.33
CA ARG A 277 3.80 22.03 22.79
C ARG A 277 4.29 20.76 23.49
N GLN A 278 4.50 19.67 22.75
CA GLN A 278 4.91 18.39 23.33
C GLN A 278 6.44 18.28 23.41
N PRO A 279 6.98 17.54 24.40
CA PRO A 279 8.40 17.22 24.43
C PRO A 279 8.86 16.46 23.18
N ALA A 280 10.12 16.64 22.79
CA ALA A 280 10.72 15.91 21.69
C ALA A 280 10.60 14.38 21.89
N LYS A 281 10.24 13.67 20.81
CA LYS A 281 10.12 12.20 20.79
C LYS A 281 9.19 11.61 21.87
N SER A 282 8.16 12.35 22.29
CA SER A 282 7.24 11.92 23.35
C SER A 282 5.86 11.48 22.87
N VAL A 283 5.51 11.76 21.62
CA VAL A 283 4.19 11.48 21.05
C VAL A 283 4.23 10.22 20.19
N ILE A 284 3.29 9.30 20.39
CA ILE A 284 3.00 8.21 19.44
C ILE A 284 1.91 8.65 18.46
N TYR A 285 2.19 8.56 17.17
CA TYR A 285 1.18 8.72 16.13
C TYR A 285 0.40 7.41 15.97
N ILE A 286 -0.91 7.47 15.76
CA ILE A 286 -1.77 6.29 15.59
C ILE A 286 -2.58 6.46 14.31
N ALA A 287 -2.38 5.56 13.34
CA ALA A 287 -3.16 5.50 12.11
C ALA A 287 -3.15 4.11 11.46
N PHE A 288 -4.34 3.64 11.07
CA PHE A 288 -4.54 2.33 10.45
C PHE A 288 -4.88 2.40 8.96
N GLY A 289 -4.61 3.54 8.32
CA GLY A 289 -5.02 3.77 6.93
C GLY A 289 -6.52 4.00 6.77
N SER A 290 -6.97 4.20 5.53
CA SER A 290 -8.36 4.55 5.21
C SER A 290 -9.32 3.35 5.16
N GLU A 291 -8.78 2.13 5.15
CA GLU A 291 -9.54 0.91 4.80
C GLU A 291 -9.50 -0.17 5.89
N ALA A 292 -8.78 0.05 6.99
CA ALA A 292 -8.72 -0.92 8.07
C ALA A 292 -9.96 -0.87 8.97
N THR A 293 -10.56 -2.02 9.22
CA THR A 293 -11.73 -2.15 10.09
C THR A 293 -11.45 -3.13 11.23
N LEU A 294 -11.44 -2.64 12.47
CA LEU A 294 -11.50 -3.46 13.68
C LEU A 294 -12.96 -3.60 14.14
N SER A 295 -13.28 -4.67 14.86
CA SER A 295 -14.56 -4.73 15.59
C SER A 295 -14.62 -3.63 16.65
N ILE A 296 -15.84 -3.20 17.01
CA ILE A 296 -16.03 -2.17 18.04
C ILE A 296 -15.36 -2.60 19.36
N GLN A 297 -15.45 -3.88 19.72
CA GLN A 297 -14.83 -4.42 20.92
C GLN A 297 -13.30 -4.27 20.89
N LEU A 298 -12.65 -4.68 19.79
CA LEU A 298 -11.19 -4.55 19.66
C LEU A 298 -10.74 -3.09 19.59
N PHE A 299 -11.56 -2.23 19.00
CA PHE A 299 -11.29 -0.80 18.99
C PHE A 299 -11.35 -0.18 20.39
N GLN A 300 -12.31 -0.60 21.22
CA GLN A 300 -12.39 -0.18 22.62
C GLN A 300 -11.20 -0.68 23.44
N GLU A 301 -10.78 -1.93 23.26
CA GLU A 301 -9.55 -2.46 23.89
C GLU A 301 -8.31 -1.66 23.47
N LEU A 302 -8.19 -1.32 22.19
CA LEU A 302 -7.12 -0.45 21.70
C LEU A 302 -7.14 0.90 22.40
N ALA A 303 -8.28 1.59 22.41
CA ALA A 303 -8.40 2.91 23.05
C ALA A 303 -8.05 2.86 24.54
N LEU A 304 -8.58 1.89 25.28
CA LEU A 304 -8.30 1.71 26.69
C LEU A 304 -6.82 1.38 26.94
N GLY A 305 -6.18 0.64 26.03
CA GLY A 305 -4.75 0.36 26.10
C GLY A 305 -3.89 1.60 25.86
N ILE A 306 -4.27 2.46 24.91
CA ILE A 306 -3.60 3.75 24.69
C ILE A 306 -3.74 4.64 25.93
N GLU A 307 -4.94 4.77 26.50
CA GLU A 307 -5.18 5.52 27.74
C GLU A 307 -4.36 4.98 28.92
N MET A 308 -4.24 3.65 29.02
CA MET A 308 -3.50 2.98 30.09
C MET A 308 -1.99 3.13 29.94
N SER A 309 -1.48 3.27 28.70
CA SER A 309 -0.05 3.46 28.44
C SER A 309 0.52 4.76 29.03
N LYS A 310 -0.34 5.78 29.23
CA LYS A 310 0.02 7.16 29.62
C LYS A 310 1.04 7.83 28.69
N VAL A 311 1.28 7.26 27.51
CA VAL A 311 2.08 7.89 26.45
C VAL A 311 1.22 8.94 25.74
N ARG A 312 1.83 10.08 25.40
CA ARG A 312 1.12 11.11 24.64
C ARG A 312 0.81 10.61 23.25
N PHE A 313 -0.38 10.86 22.72
CA PHE A 313 -0.79 10.30 21.43
C PHE A 313 -1.49 11.30 20.52
N LEU A 314 -1.29 11.13 19.23
CA LEU A 314 -2.09 11.74 18.19
C LEU A 314 -2.74 10.63 17.37
N TRP A 315 -4.06 10.55 17.37
CA TRP A 315 -4.80 9.51 16.68
C TRP A 315 -5.58 10.09 15.50
N ALA A 316 -5.14 9.74 14.28
CA ALA A 316 -5.92 9.96 13.07
C ALA A 316 -6.92 8.81 12.91
N PHE A 317 -8.17 9.04 13.27
CA PHE A 317 -9.23 8.05 13.26
C PHE A 317 -10.39 8.49 12.38
N ARG A 318 -10.66 7.71 11.33
CA ARG A 318 -11.87 7.86 10.53
C ARG A 318 -12.81 6.70 10.82
N LYS A 319 -14.09 6.99 11.10
CA LYS A 319 -15.11 5.95 11.22
C LYS A 319 -15.17 5.15 9.90
N PRO A 320 -15.14 3.81 9.94
CA PRO A 320 -15.32 2.98 8.75
C PRO A 320 -16.60 3.32 7.97
N ALA A 321 -16.54 3.19 6.64
CA ALA A 321 -17.71 3.37 5.79
C ALA A 321 -18.81 2.35 6.16
N GLY A 322 -20.05 2.83 6.29
CA GLY A 322 -21.21 2.00 6.64
C GLY A 322 -21.57 1.95 8.13
N ILE A 323 -20.75 2.52 9.01
CA ILE A 323 -21.12 2.73 10.42
C ILE A 323 -21.85 4.08 10.55
N SER A 324 -23.02 4.09 11.21
CA SER A 324 -23.78 5.33 11.45
C SER A 324 -22.96 6.32 12.28
N ASP A 325 -23.08 7.61 11.98
CA ASP A 325 -22.41 8.70 12.71
C ASP A 325 -22.76 8.69 14.21
N ASP A 326 -23.93 8.19 14.58
CA ASP A 326 -24.39 8.06 15.97
C ASP A 326 -23.75 6.87 16.72
N THR A 327 -23.03 6.00 16.02
CA THR A 327 -22.39 4.83 16.64
C THR A 327 -21.18 5.26 17.46
N THR A 328 -21.23 4.99 18.77
CA THR A 328 -20.11 5.23 19.68
C THR A 328 -19.06 4.14 19.53
N ILE A 329 -17.91 4.48 18.94
CA ILE A 329 -16.80 3.54 18.71
C ILE A 329 -15.76 3.65 19.84
N LEU A 330 -15.48 4.86 20.31
CA LEU A 330 -14.60 5.10 21.46
C LEU A 330 -15.32 4.77 22.78
N PRO A 331 -14.58 4.36 23.83
CA PRO A 331 -15.15 4.23 25.17
C PRO A 331 -15.80 5.54 25.62
N GLU A 332 -16.90 5.46 26.35
CA GLU A 332 -17.59 6.63 26.91
C GLU A 332 -16.60 7.50 27.73
N GLY A 333 -16.59 8.82 27.48
CA GLY A 333 -15.71 9.78 28.15
C GLY A 333 -14.21 9.66 27.81
N PHE A 334 -13.82 8.88 26.80
CA PHE A 334 -12.41 8.67 26.44
C PHE A 334 -11.67 9.98 26.15
N GLU A 335 -12.24 10.86 25.32
CA GLU A 335 -11.60 12.12 24.94
C GLU A 335 -11.43 13.04 26.17
N ASP A 336 -12.43 13.11 27.04
CA ASP A 336 -12.34 13.90 28.28
C ASP A 336 -11.25 13.40 29.24
N ARG A 337 -11.11 12.07 29.38
CA ARG A 337 -10.07 11.46 30.23
C ARG A 337 -8.67 11.60 29.65
N THR A 338 -8.55 11.80 28.34
CA THR A 338 -7.26 11.81 27.62
C THR A 338 -6.85 13.18 27.08
N LYS A 339 -7.70 14.21 27.21
CA LYS A 339 -7.47 15.57 26.67
C LYS A 339 -6.12 16.21 27.01
N ASP A 340 -5.54 15.86 28.16
CA ASP A 340 -4.25 16.42 28.61
C ASP A 340 -3.04 15.73 27.97
N ILE A 341 -3.24 14.55 27.39
CA ILE A 341 -2.15 13.71 26.83
C ILE A 341 -2.37 13.31 25.38
N GLY A 342 -3.56 13.50 24.79
CA GLY A 342 -3.77 13.13 23.41
C GLY A 342 -4.87 13.87 22.68
N VAL A 343 -4.83 13.72 21.36
CA VAL A 343 -5.78 14.31 20.41
C VAL A 343 -6.28 13.22 19.49
N VAL A 344 -7.60 13.16 19.30
CA VAL A 344 -8.25 12.33 18.27
C VAL A 344 -8.80 13.26 17.19
N THR A 345 -8.54 12.94 15.93
CA THR A 345 -8.99 13.73 14.79
C THR A 345 -9.33 12.84 13.60
N ALA A 346 -10.28 13.27 12.77
CA ALA A 346 -10.68 12.55 11.56
C ALA A 346 -9.59 12.48 10.49
N TRP A 347 -8.68 13.45 10.49
CA TRP A 347 -7.65 13.58 9.47
C TRP A 347 -6.43 14.33 9.99
N VAL A 348 -5.26 13.98 9.46
CA VAL A 348 -4.00 14.69 9.70
C VAL A 348 -3.18 14.80 8.41
N PRO A 349 -2.35 15.84 8.26
CA PRO A 349 -1.32 15.88 7.23
C PRO A 349 -0.20 14.90 7.62
N GLN A 350 -0.37 13.61 7.31
CA GLN A 350 0.46 12.51 7.84
C GLN A 350 1.95 12.76 7.65
N MET A 351 2.37 13.26 6.48
CA MET A 351 3.78 13.59 6.21
C MET A 351 4.32 14.69 7.12
N ARG A 352 3.53 15.71 7.47
CA ARG A 352 3.92 16.76 8.40
C ARG A 352 3.99 16.24 9.83
N VAL A 353 3.02 15.41 10.24
CA VAL A 353 3.02 14.75 11.55
C VAL A 353 4.27 13.88 11.69
N LEU A 354 4.54 13.00 10.72
CA LEU A 354 5.72 12.15 10.74
C LEU A 354 7.03 12.96 10.72
N ALA A 355 7.06 14.13 10.08
CA ALA A 355 8.22 15.02 10.11
C ALA A 355 8.45 15.73 11.45
N HIS A 356 7.44 15.80 12.31
CA HIS A 356 7.45 16.68 13.46
C HIS A 356 8.40 16.19 14.59
N PRO A 357 9.21 17.07 15.22
CA PRO A 357 10.21 16.68 16.23
C PRO A 357 9.66 15.94 17.45
N SER A 358 8.44 16.26 17.88
CA SER A 358 7.75 15.64 19.01
C SER A 358 7.36 14.18 18.79
N LEU A 359 7.31 13.70 17.54
CA LEU A 359 6.94 12.32 17.24
C LEU A 359 8.08 11.37 17.58
N GLY A 360 7.79 10.40 18.44
CA GLY A 360 8.71 9.39 18.94
C GLY A 360 8.43 7.97 18.45
N GLY A 361 7.26 7.69 17.87
CA GLY A 361 6.86 6.37 17.38
C GLY A 361 5.57 6.40 16.58
N PHE A 362 5.28 5.30 15.90
CA PHE A 362 4.08 5.15 15.07
C PHE A 362 3.39 3.81 15.31
N LEU A 363 2.15 3.86 15.79
CA LEU A 363 1.26 2.73 15.85
C LEU A 363 0.51 2.60 14.52
N THR A 364 0.76 1.51 13.80
CA THR A 364 0.26 1.33 12.44
C THR A 364 -0.21 -0.08 12.15
N HIS A 365 -1.11 -0.18 11.17
CA HIS A 365 -1.52 -1.42 10.52
C HIS A 365 -0.44 -2.09 9.65
N CYS A 366 0.74 -1.48 9.47
CA CYS A 366 1.82 -2.01 8.62
C CYS A 366 1.51 -2.06 7.12
N GLY A 367 0.54 -1.26 6.65
CA GLY A 367 0.39 -0.99 5.22
C GLY A 367 1.68 -0.40 4.64
N PHE A 368 2.13 -0.92 3.50
CA PHE A 368 3.51 -0.65 3.06
C PHE A 368 3.76 0.82 2.72
N SER A 369 2.77 1.56 2.22
CA SER A 369 2.89 3.02 2.02
C SER A 369 3.16 3.77 3.33
N SER A 370 2.42 3.46 4.40
CA SER A 370 2.65 4.07 5.72
C SER A 370 4.01 3.70 6.31
N VAL A 371 4.47 2.46 6.06
CA VAL A 371 5.82 2.01 6.44
C VAL A 371 6.90 2.82 5.69
N VAL A 372 6.74 3.01 4.37
CA VAL A 372 7.65 3.81 3.55
C VAL A 372 7.72 5.24 4.07
N GLU A 373 6.58 5.89 4.28
CA GLU A 373 6.50 7.27 4.78
C GLU A 373 7.13 7.41 6.17
N ASN A 374 6.85 6.47 7.08
CA ASN A 374 7.42 6.45 8.42
C ASN A 374 8.96 6.39 8.41
N PHE A 375 9.53 5.48 7.61
CA PHE A 375 10.97 5.31 7.59
C PHE A 375 11.71 6.44 6.87
N GLN A 376 11.04 7.38 6.21
CA GLN A 376 11.68 8.66 5.85
C GLN A 376 12.12 9.46 7.09
N PHE A 377 11.45 9.24 8.23
CA PHE A 377 11.71 9.92 9.49
C PHE A 377 12.34 9.01 10.55
N GLY A 378 12.22 7.70 10.39
CA GLY A 378 12.95 6.70 11.18
C GLY A 378 12.36 6.47 12.56
N HIS A 379 11.03 6.58 12.70
CA HIS A 379 10.36 6.29 13.96
C HIS A 379 10.16 4.78 14.15
N PRO A 380 10.28 4.27 15.38
CA PRO A 380 9.96 2.88 15.70
C PRO A 380 8.47 2.60 15.51
N LEU A 381 8.13 1.34 15.28
CA LEU A 381 6.75 0.91 15.04
C LEU A 381 6.15 0.17 16.24
N VAL A 382 4.90 0.46 16.55
CA VAL A 382 3.98 -0.44 17.24
C VAL A 382 3.05 -1.02 16.17
N MET A 383 3.06 -2.33 16.01
CA MET A 383 2.47 -2.96 14.83
C MET A 383 1.18 -3.70 15.18
N LEU A 384 0.10 -3.41 14.46
CA LEU A 384 -1.17 -4.11 14.61
C LEU A 384 -1.69 -4.45 13.20
N PRO A 385 -1.21 -5.53 12.57
CA PRO A 385 -1.68 -5.91 11.24
C PRO A 385 -3.17 -6.23 11.29
N ILE A 386 -3.93 -5.66 10.34
CA ILE A 386 -5.40 -5.80 10.26
C ILE A 386 -5.81 -6.53 8.99
N PHE A 387 -5.06 -6.39 7.90
CA PHE A 387 -5.52 -6.77 6.56
C PHE A 387 -4.44 -7.46 5.71
N ILE A 388 -4.87 -8.49 4.96
CA ILE A 388 -4.16 -9.24 3.91
C ILE A 388 -2.66 -9.41 4.16
N ASP A 389 -1.81 -8.54 3.62
CA ASP A 389 -0.36 -8.68 3.49
C ASP A 389 0.41 -8.12 4.69
N GLN A 390 -0.28 -7.40 5.57
CA GLN A 390 0.31 -6.69 6.70
C GLN A 390 0.94 -7.62 7.73
N GLY A 391 0.41 -8.83 7.89
CA GLY A 391 1.00 -9.86 8.75
C GLY A 391 2.43 -10.20 8.32
N LEU A 392 2.64 -10.45 7.02
CA LEU A 392 3.96 -10.74 6.45
C LEU A 392 4.91 -9.55 6.58
N HIS A 393 4.43 -8.33 6.32
CA HIS A 393 5.22 -7.12 6.52
C HIS A 393 5.69 -6.98 7.97
N THR A 394 4.79 -7.26 8.90
CA THR A 394 5.07 -7.21 10.34
C THR A 394 6.18 -8.20 10.71
N ARG A 395 6.15 -9.44 10.22
CA ARG A 395 7.21 -10.43 10.50
C ARG A 395 8.59 -9.94 10.04
N ILE A 396 8.68 -9.34 8.85
CA ILE A 396 9.96 -8.80 8.32
C ILE A 396 10.46 -7.62 9.16
N LEU A 397 9.54 -6.77 9.63
CA LEU A 397 9.87 -5.61 10.46
C LEU A 397 10.33 -6.02 11.86
N GLU A 398 9.76 -7.10 12.41
CA GLU A 398 10.22 -7.72 13.66
C GLU A 398 11.59 -8.37 13.51
N GLU A 399 11.87 -9.09 12.41
CA GLU A 399 13.21 -9.66 12.13
C GLU A 399 14.31 -8.59 12.07
N ARG A 400 13.93 -7.34 11.74
CA ARG A 400 14.82 -6.18 11.72
C ARG A 400 14.85 -5.39 13.02
N GLU A 401 14.05 -5.80 14.00
CA GLU A 401 13.91 -5.16 15.31
C GLU A 401 13.62 -3.65 15.18
N VAL A 402 12.76 -3.25 14.23
CA VAL A 402 12.36 -1.84 14.03
C VAL A 402 10.98 -1.52 14.58
N GLY A 403 10.29 -2.53 15.09
CA GLY A 403 9.02 -2.40 15.78
C GLY A 403 8.66 -3.65 16.55
N VAL A 404 7.57 -3.57 17.32
CA VAL A 404 7.00 -4.70 18.05
C VAL A 404 5.52 -4.83 17.70
N ALA A 405 5.07 -6.03 17.33
CA ALA A 405 3.65 -6.27 17.14
C ALA A 405 2.93 -6.45 18.47
N ILE A 406 1.71 -5.92 18.53
CA ILE A 406 0.78 -6.20 19.63
C ILE A 406 0.46 -7.70 19.58
N PRO A 407 0.71 -8.46 20.65
CA PRO A 407 0.32 -9.87 20.72
C PRO A 407 -1.18 -10.03 20.52
N ARG A 408 -1.54 -11.05 19.74
CA ARG A 408 -2.92 -11.40 19.45
C ARG A 408 -3.08 -12.90 19.67
N ASP A 409 -4.25 -13.30 20.12
CA ASP A 409 -4.64 -14.69 20.20
C ASP A 409 -4.56 -15.37 18.82
N GLU A 410 -3.94 -16.54 18.74
CA GLU A 410 -3.68 -17.20 17.46
C GLU A 410 -4.97 -17.65 16.77
N GLU A 411 -5.98 -18.04 17.54
CA GLU A 411 -7.24 -18.58 17.03
C GLU A 411 -8.21 -17.47 16.60
N THR A 412 -8.40 -16.47 17.46
CA THR A 412 -9.42 -15.43 17.31
C THR A 412 -8.87 -14.12 16.76
N GLY A 413 -7.55 -13.90 16.85
CA GLY A 413 -6.94 -12.60 16.58
C GLY A 413 -7.30 -11.52 17.61
N ASN A 414 -7.87 -11.85 18.77
CA ASN A 414 -8.19 -10.84 19.77
C ASN A 414 -6.91 -10.37 20.51
N PHE A 415 -6.91 -9.12 20.99
CA PHE A 415 -5.87 -8.56 21.84
C PHE A 415 -6.50 -7.82 23.01
N SER A 416 -5.73 -7.62 24.08
CA SER A 416 -6.19 -6.90 25.27
C SER A 416 -5.53 -5.51 25.39
N ARG A 417 -6.21 -4.60 26.09
CA ARG A 417 -5.66 -3.28 26.45
C ARG A 417 -4.32 -3.36 27.18
N GLU A 418 -4.08 -4.41 27.97
CA GLU A 418 -2.83 -4.63 28.69
C GLU A 418 -1.66 -4.83 27.73
N GLU A 419 -1.85 -5.66 26.70
CA GLU A 419 -0.83 -5.88 25.68
C GLU A 419 -0.58 -4.63 24.83
N VAL A 420 -1.63 -3.88 24.50
CA VAL A 420 -1.51 -2.58 23.82
C VAL A 420 -0.65 -1.62 24.66
N ALA A 421 -1.00 -1.42 25.94
CA ALA A 421 -0.29 -0.51 26.82
C ALA A 421 1.17 -0.94 27.05
N ARG A 422 1.40 -2.24 27.22
CA ARG A 422 2.73 -2.83 27.41
C ARG A 422 3.61 -2.57 26.20
N VAL A 423 3.15 -2.88 24.99
CA VAL A 423 3.95 -2.70 23.77
C VAL A 423 4.19 -1.22 23.48
N VAL A 424 3.18 -0.35 23.66
CA VAL A 424 3.36 1.10 23.49
C VAL A 424 4.41 1.64 24.46
N ARG A 425 4.36 1.28 25.74
CA ARG A 425 5.37 1.69 26.73
C ARG A 425 6.75 1.11 26.43
N PHE A 426 6.83 -0.16 26.05
CA PHE A 426 8.09 -0.81 25.68
C PHE A 426 8.79 -0.03 24.55
N VAL A 427 8.07 0.25 23.46
CA VAL A 427 8.63 0.94 22.29
C VAL A 427 8.96 2.41 22.58
N MET A 428 8.14 3.11 23.35
CA MET A 428 8.25 4.57 23.51
C MET A 428 9.07 5.01 24.72
N VAL A 429 9.02 4.27 25.83
CA VAL A 429 9.48 4.74 27.14
C VAL A 429 10.59 3.87 27.70
N GLU A 430 10.45 2.56 27.62
CA GLU A 430 11.36 1.63 28.31
C GLU A 430 12.75 1.62 27.69
N ASP A 431 13.74 1.25 28.51
CA ASP A 431 15.15 1.28 28.15
C ASP A 431 15.51 0.15 27.20
N GLU A 432 14.88 -1.01 27.37
CA GLU A 432 14.95 -2.17 26.49
C GLU A 432 14.46 -1.82 25.08
N GLY A 433 13.47 -0.92 24.96
CA GLY A 433 13.00 -0.42 23.67
C GLY A 433 13.99 0.48 22.91
N LYS A 434 15.11 0.90 23.54
CA LYS A 434 16.14 1.74 22.87
C LYS A 434 16.72 1.05 21.63
N VAL A 435 16.83 -0.28 21.62
CA VAL A 435 17.31 -1.03 20.45
C VAL A 435 16.36 -0.85 19.26
N ILE A 436 15.05 -0.92 19.51
CA ILE A 436 14.01 -0.71 18.49
C ILE A 436 14.10 0.70 17.91
N ARG A 437 14.18 1.72 18.79
CA ARG A 437 14.33 3.12 18.40
C ARG A 437 15.62 3.37 17.59
N HIS A 438 16.72 2.73 17.99
CA HIS A 438 17.99 2.82 17.29
C HIS A 438 17.91 2.21 15.89
N ASN A 439 17.40 0.98 15.78
CA ASN A 439 17.32 0.25 14.53
C ASN A 439 16.38 0.94 13.53
N ALA A 440 15.24 1.45 13.98
CA ALA A 440 14.34 2.25 13.15
C ALA A 440 15.04 3.50 12.56
N LYS A 441 15.86 4.18 13.38
CA LYS A 441 16.67 5.32 12.93
C LYS A 441 17.78 4.91 11.96
N GLN A 442 18.36 3.71 12.08
CA GLN A 442 19.32 3.21 11.08
C GLN A 442 18.62 2.85 9.77
N LEU A 443 17.45 2.19 9.84
CA LEU A 443 16.71 1.77 8.66
C LEU A 443 16.27 2.95 7.80
N LYS A 444 16.05 4.13 8.40
CA LYS A 444 15.82 5.39 7.67
C LYS A 444 16.82 5.61 6.54
N LYS A 445 18.10 5.29 6.73
CA LYS A 445 19.15 5.48 5.72
C LYS A 445 18.82 4.75 4.41
N VAL A 446 18.18 3.58 4.48
CA VAL A 446 17.76 2.80 3.31
C VAL A 446 16.60 3.49 2.61
N PHE A 447 15.61 3.99 3.36
CA PHE A 447 14.42 4.64 2.80
C PHE A 447 14.68 6.05 2.28
N THR A 448 15.75 6.72 2.75
CA THR A 448 16.17 8.04 2.28
C THR A 448 17.36 8.00 1.33
N ASP A 449 17.76 6.82 0.82
CA ASP A 449 18.80 6.69 -0.20
C ASP A 449 18.25 7.08 -1.58
N HIS A 450 18.02 8.38 -1.78
CA HIS A 450 17.44 8.93 -3.01
C HIS A 450 18.30 8.61 -4.24
N VAL A 451 19.62 8.57 -4.10
CA VAL A 451 20.53 8.25 -5.21
C VAL A 451 20.30 6.81 -5.68
N SER A 452 20.25 5.87 -4.74
CA SER A 452 19.93 4.48 -5.06
C SER A 452 18.54 4.34 -5.66
N HIS A 453 17.52 5.01 -5.11
CA HIS A 453 16.15 4.93 -5.65
C HIS A 453 16.03 5.50 -7.06
N GLU A 454 16.64 6.64 -7.37
CA GLU A 454 16.63 7.18 -8.73
C GLU A 454 17.37 6.25 -9.71
N LYS A 455 18.47 5.63 -9.28
CA LYS A 455 19.18 4.62 -10.10
C LYS A 455 18.31 3.42 -10.46
N HIS A 456 17.49 2.94 -9.53
CA HIS A 456 16.52 1.87 -9.80
C HIS A 456 15.49 2.29 -10.87
N ILE A 457 15.02 3.54 -10.85
CA ILE A 457 14.12 4.06 -11.89
C ILE A 457 14.86 4.21 -13.22
N ASP A 458 16.11 4.66 -13.23
CA ASP A 458 16.93 4.76 -14.44
C ASP A 458 17.11 3.38 -15.08
N GLU A 459 17.47 2.36 -14.29
CA GLU A 459 17.61 0.98 -14.76
C GLU A 459 16.28 0.43 -15.31
N PHE A 460 15.16 0.74 -14.65
CA PHE A 460 13.83 0.40 -15.16
C PHE A 460 13.53 1.07 -16.51
N VAL A 461 13.84 2.36 -16.66
CA VAL A 461 13.65 3.10 -17.92
C VAL A 461 14.52 2.53 -19.04
N GLU A 462 15.79 2.24 -18.76
CA GLU A 462 16.70 1.63 -19.75
C GLU A 462 16.20 0.25 -20.18
N LYS A 463 15.59 -0.51 -19.25
CA LYS A 463 14.93 -1.78 -19.59
C LYS A 463 13.76 -1.58 -20.55
N LEU A 464 12.88 -0.61 -20.29
CA LEU A 464 11.74 -0.31 -21.16
C LEU A 464 12.19 0.11 -22.56
N LYS A 465 13.23 0.94 -22.65
CA LYS A 465 13.81 1.41 -23.93
C LYS A 465 14.44 0.28 -24.73
N LYS A 466 15.22 -0.61 -24.08
CA LYS A 466 15.89 -1.73 -24.74
C LYS A 466 14.91 -2.61 -25.52
N PHE A 467 13.78 -2.94 -24.91
CA PHE A 467 12.72 -3.73 -25.55
C PHE A 467 12.03 -3.01 -26.72
N LYS A 468 11.95 -1.67 -26.72
CA LYS A 468 11.42 -0.90 -27.85
C LYS A 468 12.35 -0.95 -29.07
N LEU A 469 13.65 -1.16 -28.86
CA LEU A 469 14.63 -1.30 -29.94
C LEU A 469 14.67 -2.73 -30.50
N ASP A 470 14.36 -3.72 -29.66
CA ASP A 470 14.43 -5.15 -30.00
C ASP A 470 13.14 -5.70 -30.67
N GLY A 471 12.04 -4.94 -30.69
CA GLY A 471 10.74 -5.34 -31.26
C GLY A 471 10.20 -4.33 -32.27
#